data_AF-Q936G7-F1
#
_entry.id   AF-Q936G7-F1
#
_cell.length_a   1.000
_cell.length_b   1.000
_cell.length_c   1.000
_cell.angle_alpha   90.00
_cell.angle_beta   90.00
_cell.angle_gamma   90.00
#
_symmetry.space_group_name_H-M   'P 1'
#
loop_
_entity.id
_entity.type
_entity.pdbx_description
1 polymer ?
#
loop_
_entity_poly.entity_id
_entity_poly.type
_entity_poly.pdbx_seq_one_letter_code
_entity_poly.pdbx_strand_id
1 'polypeptide(L)' 'MDYERCINKFDGIDKILCKSLISGINDGSHFISDDFVITFDGASMRNYKRVFKLVFEKLRHIQHFEMMSKNKIK' A
#
# COMPACT_ATOMS: atom_id res chain seq x y z
N MET A 1 15.52 3.84 -3.54
CA MET A 1 14.30 3.22 -4.10
C MET A 1 13.47 4.32 -4.74
N ASP A 2 13.19 4.26 -6.03
CA ASP A 2 12.36 5.26 -6.74
C ASP A 2 10.87 5.03 -6.46
N TYR A 3 10.44 5.40 -5.26
CA TYR A 3 9.03 5.31 -4.86
C TYR A 3 8.12 6.18 -5.74
N GLU A 4 8.62 7.32 -6.21
CA GLU A 4 7.93 8.21 -7.17
C GLU A 4 7.55 7.48 -8.47
N ARG A 5 8.42 6.60 -8.97
CA ARG A 5 8.13 5.80 -10.17
C ARG A 5 7.03 4.77 -9.91
N CYS A 6 6.90 4.28 -8.67
CA CYS A 6 5.81 3.39 -8.28
C CYS A 6 4.49 4.16 -8.15
N ILE A 7 4.50 5.28 -7.42
CA ILE A 7 3.34 6.15 -7.17
C ILE A 7 2.74 6.65 -8.48
N ASN A 8 3.58 7.01 -9.47
CA ASN A 8 3.13 7.47 -10.78
C ASN A 8 2.53 6.37 -11.68
N LYS A 9 2.49 5.11 -11.23
CA LYS A 9 1.73 4.02 -11.90
C LYS A 9 0.29 3.88 -11.38
N PHE A 10 -0.10 4.73 -10.44
CA PHE A 10 -1.42 4.76 -9.83
C PHE A 10 -2.11 6.10 -10.10
N ASP A 11 -3.43 6.07 -10.15
CA ASP A 11 -4.29 7.22 -10.37
C ASP A 11 -5.42 7.26 -9.33
N GLY A 12 -6.03 8.44 -9.17
CA GLY A 12 -7.15 8.65 -8.25
C GLY A 12 -6.85 8.22 -6.81
N ILE A 13 -7.80 7.51 -6.21
CA ILE A 13 -7.72 7.05 -4.81
C ILE A 13 -6.53 6.10 -4.59
N ASP A 14 -6.19 5.25 -5.57
CA ASP A 14 -5.09 4.30 -5.44
C ASP A 14 -3.74 5.00 -5.34
N LYS A 15 -3.57 6.15 -6.01
CA LYS A 15 -2.36 6.98 -5.91
C LYS A 15 -2.18 7.53 -4.50
N ILE A 16 -3.29 7.97 -3.89
CA ILE A 16 -3.29 8.48 -2.53
C ILE A 16 -2.94 7.36 -1.54
N LEU A 17 -3.59 6.21 -1.66
CA LEU A 17 -3.31 5.04 -0.81
C LEU A 17 -1.86 4.55 -0.96
N CYS A 18 -1.31 4.55 -2.18
CA CYS A 18 0.09 4.18 -2.43
C CYS A 18 1.06 5.16 -1.76
N LYS A 19 0.81 6.47 -1.84
CA LYS A 19 1.57 7.50 -1.13
C LYS A 19 1.55 7.29 0.38
N SER A 20 0.37 7.05 0.97
CA SER A 20 0.23 6.79 2.40
C SER A 20 1.00 5.54 2.84
N LEU A 21 0.92 4.45 2.07
CA LEU A 21 1.67 3.21 2.35
C LEU A 21 3.18 3.44 2.35
N ILE A 22 3.69 4.18 1.37
CA ILE A 22 5.13 4.46 1.24
C ILE A 22 5.60 5.42 2.34
N SER A 23 4.79 6.43 2.65
CA SER A 23 5.08 7.37 3.75
C SER A 23 5.21 6.66 5.09
N GLY A 24 4.31 5.70 5.38
CA GLY A 24 4.36 4.88 6.60
C GLY A 24 5.58 3.95 6.68
N ILE A 25 6.19 3.59 5.55
CA ILE A 25 7.43 2.80 5.50
C ILE A 25 8.66 3.70 5.74
N ASN A 26 8.62 4.95 5.27
CA ASN A 26 9.78 5.84 5.21
C ASN A 26 9.99 6.71 6.47
N ASP A 27 8.93 7.04 7.22
CA ASP A 27 8.99 7.95 8.39
C ASP A 27 8.88 7.23 9.75
N GLY A 28 8.79 5.90 9.73
CA GLY A 28 8.12 5.18 10.82
C GLY A 28 6.63 5.54 10.83
N SER A 29 5.84 4.88 11.66
CA SER A 29 4.36 5.00 11.69
C SER A 29 3.80 6.39 12.07
N HIS A 30 4.63 7.46 12.06
CA HIS A 30 4.31 8.79 12.57
C HIS A 30 3.93 9.82 11.48
N PHE A 31 3.86 9.43 10.20
CA PHE A 31 3.36 10.32 9.14
C PHE A 31 2.03 9.83 8.55
N ILE A 32 1.04 9.67 9.42
CA ILE A 32 -0.37 9.72 8.99
C ILE A 32 -0.72 11.21 9.07
N SER A 33 -0.39 11.96 8.01
CA SER A 33 -0.79 13.35 7.89
C SER A 33 -2.31 13.44 7.98
N ASP A 34 -2.75 14.33 8.87
CA ASP A 34 -4.07 14.57 9.46
C ASP A 34 -5.26 14.75 8.50
N ASP A 35 -5.09 14.62 7.19
CA ASP A 35 -6.14 14.85 6.18
C ASP A 35 -6.81 13.56 5.66
N PHE A 36 -6.30 12.39 6.05
CA PHE A 36 -6.98 11.12 5.83
C PHE A 36 -7.33 10.52 7.17
N VAL A 37 -8.54 10.82 7.64
CA VAL A 37 -9.23 9.99 8.62
C VAL A 37 -9.25 8.58 8.05
N ILE A 38 -8.26 7.77 8.41
CA ILE A 38 -8.28 6.32 8.25
C ILE A 38 -9.40 5.89 9.17
N THR A 39 -10.63 5.92 8.65
CA THR A 39 -11.70 5.16 9.26
C THR A 39 -11.19 3.74 9.23
N PHE A 40 -10.93 3.15 10.40
CA PHE A 40 -10.63 1.73 10.58
C PHE A 40 -11.87 0.86 10.25
N ASP A 41 -12.58 1.22 9.20
CA ASP A 41 -13.68 0.48 8.64
C ASP A 41 -13.10 -0.64 7.77
N GLY A 42 -13.78 -1.80 7.76
CA GLY A 42 -13.33 -2.98 7.02
C GLY A 42 -13.14 -2.73 5.51
N ALA A 43 -13.84 -1.75 4.92
CA ALA A 43 -13.68 -1.32 3.54
C ALA A 43 -12.35 -0.59 3.30
N SER A 44 -11.97 0.34 4.16
CA SER A 44 -10.65 1.00 4.12
C SER A 44 -9.52 -0.03 4.21
N MET A 45 -9.60 -0.98 5.15
CA MET A 45 -8.63 -2.06 5.28
C MET A 45 -8.52 -2.93 4.01
N ARG A 46 -9.64 -3.24 3.34
CA ARG A 46 -9.65 -3.99 2.08
C ARG A 46 -8.97 -3.20 0.96
N ASN A 47 -9.24 -1.90 0.87
CA ASN A 47 -8.63 -1.03 -0.14
C ASN A 47 -7.11 -0.91 0.05
N TYR A 48 -6.64 -0.76 1.29
CA TYR A 48 -5.21 -0.77 1.58
C TYR A 48 -4.54 -2.09 1.21
N LYS A 49 -5.13 -3.23 1.56
CA LYS A 49 -4.61 -4.56 1.16
C LYS A 49 -4.56 -4.71 -0.36
N ARG A 50 -5.60 -4.23 -1.07
CA ARG A 50 -5.64 -4.23 -2.53
C ARG A 50 -4.50 -3.40 -3.12
N VAL A 51 -4.34 -2.16 -2.68
CA VAL A 51 -3.28 -1.27 -3.19
C VAL A 51 -1.89 -1.79 -2.84
N PHE A 52 -1.71 -2.34 -1.64
CA PHE A 52 -0.47 -3.00 -1.25
C PHE A 52 -0.12 -4.15 -2.20
N LYS A 53 -1.07 -5.02 -2.56
CA LYS A 53 -0.85 -6.05 -3.58
C LYS A 53 -0.50 -5.45 -4.95
N LEU A 54 -1.23 -4.42 -5.39
CA LEU A 54 -1.01 -3.76 -6.68
C LEU A 54 0.41 -3.18 -6.79
N VAL A 55 1.02 -2.72 -5.69
CA VAL A 55 2.41 -2.27 -5.67
C VAL A 55 3.35 -3.38 -6.14
N PHE A 56 3.19 -4.61 -5.62
CA PHE A 56 4.00 -5.75 -6.06
C PHE A 56 3.72 -6.13 -7.52
N GLU A 57 2.48 -6.06 -7.98
CA GLU A 57 2.14 -6.34 -9.39
C GLU A 57 2.75 -5.31 -10.34
N LYS A 58 2.61 -4.01 -10.03
CA LYS A 58 3.16 -2.90 -10.83
C LYS A 58 4.69 -2.87 -10.84
N LEU A 59 5.34 -3.42 -9.81
CA LEU A 59 6.78 -3.58 -9.73
C LEU A 59 7.28 -4.94 -10.25
N ARG A 60 6.39 -5.82 -10.74
CA ARG A 60 6.72 -7.19 -11.17
C ARG A 60 7.36 -8.07 -10.07
N HIS A 61 7.04 -7.80 -8.82
CA HIS A 61 7.48 -8.54 -7.64
C HIS A 61 6.33 -9.31 -6.96
N ILE A 62 5.27 -9.66 -7.69
CA ILE A 62 4.09 -10.37 -7.16
C ILE A 62 4.44 -11.68 -6.44
N GLN A 63 5.50 -12.37 -6.87
CA GLN A 63 5.97 -13.60 -6.21
C GLN A 63 6.34 -13.38 -4.74
N HIS A 64 6.91 -12.22 -4.39
CA HIS A 64 7.23 -11.88 -2.99
C HIS A 64 5.95 -11.68 -2.17
N PHE A 65 4.94 -11.02 -2.75
CA PHE A 65 3.63 -10.86 -2.10
C PHE A 65 2.95 -12.22 -1.86
N GLU A 66 2.97 -13.11 -2.86
CA GLU A 66 2.41 -14.45 -2.74
C GLU A 66 3.15 -15.28 -1.67
N MET A 67 4.48 -15.17 -1.59
CA MET A 67 5.26 -15.80 -0.51
C MET A 67 4.89 -15.26 0.88
N MET A 68 4.69 -13.94 1.01
CA MET A 68 4.24 -13.32 2.27
C MET A 68 2.81 -13.77 2.64
N SER A 69 1.90 -13.85 1.66
CA SER A 69 0.48 -14.17 1.92
C SER A 69 0.24 -15.66 2.17
N LYS A 70 1.09 -16.55 1.64
CA LYS A 70 1.01 -18.01 1.87
C LYS A 70 1.31 -18.44 3.30
N ASN A 71 1.83 -17.56 4.15
CA ASN A 71 2.02 -17.83 5.58
C ASN A 71 0.76 -17.65 6.45
N LYS A 72 -0.40 -17.34 5.84
CA LYS A 72 -1.69 -17.42 6.53
C LYS A 72 -2.46 -18.63 6.01
N ILE A 73 -2.30 -19.74 6.72
CA ILE A 73 -3.19 -20.89 6.94
C ILE A 73 -2.31 -22.15 7.14
N LYS A 74 -2.00 -22.42 8.40
CA LYS A 74 -2.30 -23.70 9.04
C LYS A 74 -2.96 -23.39 10.38
#